data_AF-A0A367FIQ6-F1
#
_entry.id   AF-A0A367FIQ6-F1
#
_cell.length_a   1.000
_cell.length_b   1.000
_cell.length_c   1.000
_cell.angle_alpha   90.00
_cell.angle_beta   90.00
_cell.angle_gamma   90.00
#
_symmetry.space_group_name_H-M   'P 1'
#
loop_
_entity.id
_entity.type
_entity.pdbx_description
1 polymer ?
#
loop_
_entity_poly.entity_id
_entity_poly.type
_entity_poly.pdbx_seq_one_letter_code
_entity_poly.pdbx_strand_id
1 'polypeptide(L)'
;MSETSGPSGPSHTGRHRAAAYRLVDHGLVTTGFTVTPSEDGRWIELSGTCPGCEVRVSYAWTYAATRHPSMRPRPASPAGARELATAFCECGHAHPERPAGAWGQGCGAFWQVEVP
;
A
#
# COMPACT_ATOMS: atom_id res chain seq x y z
N MET A 1 40.39 -0.26 -13.18
CA MET A 1 39.46 0.43 -12.26
C MET A 1 38.12 -0.23 -12.48
N SER A 2 37.66 -1.04 -11.54
CA SER A 2 36.49 -1.90 -11.69
C SER A 2 35.25 -1.15 -11.18
N GLU A 3 34.29 -0.88 -12.05
CA GLU A 3 33.00 -0.31 -11.66
C GLU A 3 32.01 -1.44 -11.40
N THR A 4 31.79 -1.75 -10.12
CA THR A 4 30.79 -2.70 -9.67
C THR A 4 29.41 -2.04 -9.83
N SER A 5 28.70 -2.41 -10.90
CA SER A 5 27.29 -2.05 -11.07
C SER A 5 26.46 -2.82 -10.04
N GLY A 6 26.03 -2.13 -8.97
CA GLY A 6 25.06 -2.66 -8.00
C GLY A 6 23.67 -2.83 -8.63
N PRO A 7 22.82 -3.73 -8.10
CA PRO A 7 21.47 -3.91 -8.61
C PRO A 7 20.66 -2.62 -8.43
N SER A 8 20.12 -2.12 -9.54
CA SER A 8 19.21 -0.99 -9.56
C SER A 8 17.96 -1.34 -8.74
N GLY A 9 17.73 -0.63 -7.64
CA GLY A 9 16.44 -0.67 -6.94
C GLY A 9 15.29 -0.25 -7.86
N PRO A 10 14.03 -0.53 -7.49
CA PRO A 10 12.88 -0.19 -8.33
C PRO A 10 12.92 1.31 -8.66
N SER A 11 13.03 1.61 -9.94
CA SER A 11 13.05 2.98 -10.44
C SER A 11 11.63 3.54 -10.34
N HIS A 12 11.41 4.44 -9.38
CA HIS A 12 10.16 5.17 -9.19
C HIS A 12 9.99 6.26 -10.26
N THR A 13 9.90 5.90 -11.54
CA THR A 13 9.60 6.83 -12.65
C THR A 13 8.10 7.13 -12.77
N GLY A 14 7.46 7.38 -11.63
CA GLY A 14 6.09 7.90 -11.56
C GLY A 14 6.11 9.42 -11.48
N ARG A 15 5.08 10.07 -12.04
CA ARG A 15 4.90 11.53 -11.97
C ARG A 15 4.51 11.92 -10.54
N HIS A 16 5.48 12.07 -9.65
CA HIS A 16 5.22 12.53 -8.29
C HIS A 16 4.74 13.98 -8.32
N ARG A 17 3.57 14.25 -7.76
CA ARG A 17 3.07 15.59 -7.53
C ARG A 17 3.46 16.05 -6.13
N ALA A 18 4.12 17.20 -6.05
CA ALA A 18 4.34 17.87 -4.77
C ALA A 18 2.98 18.18 -4.11
N ALA A 19 2.68 17.47 -3.03
CA ALA A 19 1.51 17.68 -2.18
C ALA A 19 2.00 18.05 -0.77
N ALA A 20 1.27 18.91 -0.05
CA ALA A 20 1.50 19.10 1.38
C ALA A 20 1.14 17.80 2.13
N TYR A 21 1.86 17.50 3.21
CA TYR A 21 1.50 16.40 4.08
C TYR A 21 0.14 16.68 4.72
N ARG A 22 -0.83 15.79 4.53
CA ARG A 22 -2.14 15.88 5.19
C ARG A 22 -2.75 14.50 5.31
N LEU A 23 -3.26 14.18 6.50
CA LEU A 23 -4.12 13.01 6.68
C LEU A 23 -5.43 13.26 5.92
N VAL A 24 -5.59 12.56 4.80
CA VAL A 24 -6.76 12.67 3.93
C VAL A 24 -7.27 11.28 3.60
N ASP A 25 -8.53 11.04 3.94
CA ASP A 25 -9.27 9.86 3.48
C ASP A 25 -9.75 10.12 2.05
N HIS A 26 -9.35 9.26 1.11
CA HIS A 26 -9.85 9.27 -0.26
C HIS A 26 -11.03 8.30 -0.47
N GLY A 27 -11.50 7.65 0.59
CA GLY A 27 -12.62 6.72 0.57
C GLY A 27 -12.30 5.44 -0.19
N LEU A 28 -13.35 4.82 -0.74
CA LEU A 28 -13.22 3.62 -1.56
C LEU A 28 -12.71 3.95 -2.97
N VAL A 29 -11.56 3.38 -3.32
CA VAL A 29 -10.98 3.46 -4.65
C VAL A 29 -11.26 2.16 -5.40
N THR A 30 -12.11 2.25 -6.43
CA THR A 30 -12.55 1.09 -7.23
C THR A 30 -11.80 0.93 -8.56
N THR A 31 -10.94 1.88 -8.92
CA THR A 31 -10.19 1.90 -10.19
C THR A 31 -8.75 2.33 -9.97
N GLY A 32 -7.83 1.91 -10.84
CA GLY A 32 -6.42 2.33 -10.78
C GLY A 32 -5.56 1.55 -9.79
N PHE A 33 -6.12 0.49 -9.19
CA PHE A 33 -5.41 -0.47 -8.36
C PHE A 33 -5.60 -1.89 -8.90
N THR A 34 -4.52 -2.65 -8.90
CA THR A 34 -4.47 -4.07 -9.21
C THR A 34 -4.24 -4.83 -7.92
N VAL A 35 -5.06 -5.86 -7.69
CA VAL A 35 -4.90 -6.78 -6.57
C VAL A 35 -4.51 -8.15 -7.12
N THR A 36 -3.32 -8.61 -6.76
CA THR A 36 -2.78 -9.90 -7.20
C THR A 36 -2.66 -10.81 -5.99
N PRO A 37 -3.48 -11.87 -5.86
CA PRO A 37 -3.32 -12.83 -4.79
C PRO A 37 -2.04 -13.65 -4.96
N SER A 38 -1.44 -14.02 -3.84
CA SER A 38 -0.33 -14.99 -3.83
C SER A 38 -0.79 -16.38 -4.22
N GLU A 39 0.14 -17.21 -4.69
CA GLU A 39 -0.15 -18.60 -5.08
C GLU A 39 -0.75 -19.42 -3.93
N ASP A 40 -0.31 -19.16 -2.70
CA ASP A 40 -0.81 -19.83 -1.49
C ASP A 40 -2.04 -19.14 -0.85
N GLY A 41 -2.52 -18.04 -1.44
CA GLY A 41 -3.66 -17.26 -0.97
C GLY A 41 -3.47 -16.62 0.42
N ARG A 42 -2.24 -16.58 0.95
CA ARG A 42 -1.97 -16.05 2.30
C ARG A 42 -1.74 -14.55 2.32
N TRP A 43 -1.37 -13.99 1.18
CA TRP A 43 -1.17 -12.56 1.01
C TRP A 43 -1.65 -12.10 -0.36
N ILE A 44 -1.85 -10.81 -0.51
CA ILE A 44 -2.10 -10.15 -1.78
C ILE A 44 -1.05 -9.08 -2.01
N GLU A 45 -0.70 -8.86 -3.26
CA GLU A 45 0.00 -7.66 -3.69
C GLU A 45 -1.03 -6.65 -4.18
N LEU A 46 -1.11 -5.52 -3.49
CA LEU A 46 -1.86 -4.36 -3.93
C LEU A 46 -0.89 -3.41 -4.63
N SER A 47 -1.13 -3.09 -5.90
CA SER A 47 -0.33 -2.10 -6.64
C SER A 47 -1.22 -1.06 -7.32
N GLY A 48 -0.79 0.20 -7.34
CA GLY A 48 -1.56 1.28 -7.95
C GLY A 48 -0.90 2.63 -7.76
N THR A 49 -1.67 3.70 -7.89
CA THR A 49 -1.18 5.06 -7.74
C THR A 49 -1.84 5.74 -6.55
N CYS A 50 -1.04 6.38 -5.70
CA CYS A 50 -1.56 7.18 -4.60
C CYS A 50 -2.47 8.29 -5.14
N PRO A 51 -3.73 8.39 -4.68
CA PRO A 51 -4.67 9.42 -5.15
C PRO A 51 -4.30 10.84 -4.68
N GLY A 52 -3.40 10.96 -3.69
CA GLY A 52 -2.93 12.26 -3.18
C GLY A 52 -1.71 12.81 -3.92
N CYS A 53 -0.68 11.99 -4.16
CA CYS A 53 0.61 12.45 -4.71
C CYS A 53 1.02 11.82 -6.05
N GLU A 54 0.16 10.97 -6.63
CA GLU A 54 0.35 10.34 -7.95
C GLU A 54 1.58 9.41 -8.08
N VAL A 55 2.25 9.09 -6.97
CA VAL A 55 3.30 8.07 -6.96
C VAL A 55 2.71 6.66 -7.02
N ARG A 56 3.39 5.80 -7.79
CA ARG A 56 3.12 4.36 -7.79
C ARG A 56 3.50 3.76 -6.44
N VAL A 57 2.59 2.97 -5.89
CA VAL A 57 2.72 2.28 -4.62
C VAL A 57 2.44 0.79 -4.78
N SER A 58 3.09 -0.03 -3.96
CA SER A 58 2.95 -1.48 -3.94
C SER A 58 3.08 -2.00 -2.51
N TYR A 59 2.11 -2.78 -2.05
CA TYR A 59 2.07 -3.32 -0.69
C TYR A 59 1.77 -4.82 -0.72
N ALA A 60 2.49 -5.58 0.09
CA ALA A 60 2.11 -6.95 0.41
C ALA A 60 1.19 -6.92 1.64
N TRP A 61 -0.04 -7.37 1.49
CA TRP A 61 -1.02 -7.47 2.57
C TRP A 61 -1.24 -8.93 2.92
N THR A 62 -1.03 -9.29 4.19
CA THR A 62 -1.28 -10.65 4.70
C THR A 62 -2.69 -10.75 5.28
N TYR A 63 -3.45 -11.76 4.89
CA TYR A 63 -4.76 -12.08 5.49
C TYR A 63 -4.64 -12.61 6.93
N ALA A 64 -3.42 -12.94 7.37
CA ALA A 64 -3.20 -13.48 8.69
C ALA A 64 -3.35 -12.36 9.74
N ALA A 65 -4.58 -12.23 10.25
CA ALA A 65 -4.75 -11.91 11.66
C ALA A 65 -3.83 -12.85 12.45
N THR A 66 -2.88 -12.27 13.16
CA THR A 66 -2.01 -12.95 14.12
C THR A 66 -2.82 -13.98 14.89
N ARG A 67 -2.60 -15.27 14.59
CA ARG A 67 -3.28 -16.36 15.31
C ARG A 67 -2.74 -16.38 16.73
N HIS A 68 -3.44 -15.74 17.66
CA HIS A 68 -3.30 -16.13 19.05
C HIS A 68 -3.86 -17.55 19.22
N PRO A 69 -3.19 -18.44 19.98
CA PRO A 69 -3.64 -19.82 20.15
C PRO A 69 -5.07 -19.96 20.72
N SER A 70 -5.61 -18.89 21.30
CA SER A 70 -6.97 -18.81 21.87
C SER A 70 -8.04 -18.28 20.92
N MET A 71 -7.70 -17.80 19.72
CA MET A 71 -8.69 -17.27 18.79
C MET A 71 -9.31 -18.40 17.97
N ARG A 72 -10.63 -18.55 18.09
CA ARG A 72 -11.42 -19.44 17.24
C ARG A 72 -11.14 -19.10 15.78
N PRO A 73 -11.00 -20.09 14.89
CA PRO A 73 -10.83 -19.84 13.47
C PRO A 73 -11.96 -18.91 13.00
N ARG A 74 -11.59 -17.76 12.43
CA ARG A 74 -12.57 -16.90 11.76
C ARG A 74 -13.23 -17.79 10.68
N PRO A 75 -14.57 -17.79 10.57
CA PRO A 75 -15.23 -18.42 9.43
C PRO A 75 -14.51 -17.94 8.18
N ALA A 76 -14.13 -18.88 7.30
CA ALA A 76 -13.63 -18.51 5.99
C ALA A 76 -14.62 -17.51 5.39
N SER A 77 -14.13 -16.35 4.96
CA SER A 77 -14.99 -15.42 4.22
C SER A 77 -15.65 -16.20 3.08
N PRO A 78 -16.96 -16.04 2.85
CA PRO A 78 -17.64 -16.74 1.78
C PRO A 78 -16.84 -16.59 0.49
N ALA A 79 -16.69 -17.67 -0.28
CA ALA A 79 -15.99 -17.60 -1.56
C ALA A 79 -16.61 -16.47 -2.41
N GLY A 80 -15.81 -15.43 -2.70
CA GLY A 80 -16.25 -14.24 -3.43
C GLY A 80 -16.71 -13.03 -2.58
N ALA A 81 -16.64 -13.09 -1.25
CA ALA A 81 -16.85 -11.93 -0.40
C ALA A 81 -15.66 -10.98 -0.48
N ARG A 82 -15.87 -9.79 -1.04
CA ARG A 82 -14.84 -8.75 -1.09
C ARG A 82 -14.67 -8.10 0.26
N GLU A 83 -13.43 -8.00 0.73
CA GLU A 83 -13.08 -7.28 1.95
C GLU A 83 -12.55 -5.88 1.62
N LEU A 84 -12.58 -4.97 2.60
CA LEU A 84 -12.01 -3.63 2.45
C LEU A 84 -10.65 -3.57 3.14
N ALA A 85 -9.62 -3.32 2.35
CA ALA A 85 -8.25 -3.10 2.80
C ALA A 85 -7.95 -1.59 2.84
N THR A 86 -7.44 -1.08 3.97
CA THR A 86 -7.01 0.32 4.10
C THR A 86 -5.54 0.47 3.72
N ALA A 87 -5.25 1.14 2.60
CA ALA A 87 -3.91 1.44 2.14
C ALA A 87 -3.50 2.89 2.51
N PHE A 88 -2.20 3.10 2.67
CA PHE A 88 -1.61 4.40 3.06
C PHE A 88 -0.48 4.75 2.12
N CYS A 89 -0.33 6.02 1.75
CA CYS A 89 0.78 6.44 0.89
C CYS A 89 2.15 6.23 1.55
N GLU A 90 3.03 5.46 0.89
CA GLU A 90 4.42 5.18 1.32
C GLU A 90 5.46 5.69 0.30
N CYS A 91 5.14 6.78 -0.42
CA CYS A 91 5.93 7.29 -1.54
C CYS A 91 7.39 7.71 -1.22
N GLY A 92 7.81 7.76 0.04
CA GLY A 92 9.17 8.12 0.47
C GLY A 92 9.61 9.57 0.19
N HIS A 93 8.86 10.32 -0.63
CA HIS A 93 9.18 11.70 -0.98
C HIS A 93 8.99 12.64 0.21
N ALA A 94 9.79 13.72 0.22
CA ALA A 94 9.62 14.81 1.18
C ALA A 94 8.36 15.62 0.82
N HIS A 95 7.48 15.77 1.79
CA HIS A 95 6.28 16.60 1.69
C HIS A 95 6.41 17.82 2.62
N PRO A 96 6.04 19.03 2.18
CA PRO A 96 5.93 20.19 3.06
C PRO A 96 5.02 19.88 4.25
N GLU A 97 5.32 20.45 5.42
CA GLU A 97 4.53 20.32 6.65
C GLU A 97 4.50 18.91 7.27
N ARG A 98 5.33 17.97 6.76
CA ARG A 98 5.48 16.65 7.38
C ARG A 98 6.08 16.77 8.79
N PRO A 99 5.43 16.23 9.83
CA PRO A 99 5.97 16.23 11.18
C PRO A 99 7.33 15.53 11.27
N ALA A 100 8.22 16.02 12.14
CA ALA A 100 9.58 15.51 12.32
C ALA A 100 9.67 14.04 12.83
N GLY A 101 8.54 13.38 13.12
CA GLY A 101 8.46 11.95 13.47
C GLY A 101 7.87 11.06 12.37
N ALA A 102 7.44 11.63 11.24
CA ALA A 102 6.66 10.93 10.22
C ALA A 102 7.48 10.59 8.96
N TRP A 103 8.79 10.35 9.07
CA TRP A 103 9.68 10.15 7.91
C TRP A 103 9.32 8.93 7.05
N GLY A 104 8.69 7.90 7.63
CA GLY A 104 8.16 6.74 6.91
C GLY A 104 6.74 6.94 6.33
N GLN A 105 6.11 8.08 6.59
CA GLN A 105 4.80 8.41 6.05
C GLN A 105 5.01 9.19 4.74
N GLY A 106 4.27 8.80 3.68
CA GLY A 106 4.22 9.53 2.42
C GLY A 106 3.44 10.84 2.56
N CYS A 107 2.56 11.14 1.60
CA CYS A 107 1.80 12.39 1.63
C CYS A 107 0.69 12.46 2.70
N GLY A 108 0.45 11.38 3.46
CA GLY A 108 -0.63 11.26 4.46
C GLY A 108 -1.98 10.82 3.90
N ALA A 109 -2.08 10.60 2.57
CA ALA A 109 -3.27 10.02 1.97
C ALA A 109 -3.47 8.56 2.41
N PHE A 110 -4.71 8.20 2.71
CA PHE A 110 -5.16 6.83 2.91
C PHE A 110 -6.47 6.59 2.16
N TRP A 111 -6.73 5.34 1.81
CA TRP A 111 -7.89 4.94 1.01
C TRP A 111 -8.25 3.47 1.27
N GLN A 112 -9.47 3.10 0.89
CA GLN A 112 -9.93 1.71 0.91
C GLN A 112 -9.86 1.12 -0.50
N VAL A 113 -9.51 -0.16 -0.59
CA VAL A 113 -9.59 -0.96 -1.83
C VAL A 113 -10.35 -2.24 -1.54
N GLU A 114 -11.12 -2.69 -2.52
CA GLU A 114 -11.73 -4.02 -2.45
C GLU A 114 -10.66 -5.08 -2.71
N VAL A 115 -10.62 -6.10 -1.85
CA VAL A 115 -9.72 -7.24 -1.98
C VAL A 115 -10.51 -8.55 -2.00
N PRO A 116 -10.01 -9.60 -2.66
CA PRO A 116 -10.67 -10.91 -2.73
C PRO A 116 -10.80 -11.60 -1.37
#